data_AF-A0A7W1BMC9-F1
#
_entry.id   AF-A0A7W1BMC9-F1
#
_cell.length_a   1.000
_cell.length_b   1.000
_cell.length_c   1.000
_cell.angle_alpha   90.00
_cell.angle_beta   90.00
_cell.angle_gamma   90.00
#
_symmetry.space_group_name_H-M   'P 1'
#
loop_
_entity.id
_entity.type
_entity.pdbx_description
1 polymer ?
#
loop_
_entity_poly.entity_id
_entity_poly.type
_entity_poly.pdbx_seq_one_letter_code
_entity_poly.pdbx_strand_id
1 'polypeptide(L)'
;MLIPSAMFIWAIFIESAFLLLLAGAVLGLIHWKERKKRLPFTQKILRPPGESLRLRLIELDEKLNDRFVQLFLSAYSPLVLAGLVALQGVRATIGAWIAVAAIAVIASVWSAYRLWEMINLRRRIRLGFEGERHVGEALNQLMLVGYRVFHDFLITDKPRSIRNIDHVVIGPNGVFAVETKTRRKMKGENGAKVTLLDNALQYPWGVDRRDLTQAQRTRRGKPNGFRKCLTNR
;
A
#
# COMPACT_ATOMS: atom_id res chain seq x y z
N MET A 1 -11.77 13.11 52.86
CA MET A 1 -11.48 11.67 52.69
C MET A 1 -10.43 11.52 51.60
N LEU A 2 -9.16 11.38 51.99
CA LEU A 2 -8.07 11.07 51.06
C LEU A 2 -8.12 9.57 50.79
N ILE A 3 -8.43 9.16 49.56
CA ILE A 3 -8.21 7.77 49.15
C ILE A 3 -6.71 7.51 49.32
N PRO A 4 -6.28 6.47 50.07
CA PRO A 4 -4.87 6.18 50.25
C PRO A 4 -4.25 5.99 48.87
N SER A 5 -3.20 6.74 48.54
CA SER A 5 -2.50 6.67 47.25
C SER A 5 -2.13 5.24 46.84
N ALA A 6 -1.92 4.34 47.81
CA ALA A 6 -1.74 2.90 47.61
C ALA A 6 -2.93 2.21 46.90
N MET A 7 -4.17 2.54 47.23
CA MET A 7 -5.35 1.94 46.59
C MET A 7 -5.45 2.31 45.10
N PHE A 8 -5.01 3.50 44.74
CA PHE A 8 -4.99 3.97 43.35
C PHE A 8 -3.94 3.22 42.52
N ILE A 9 -2.77 2.94 43.10
CA ILE A 9 -1.71 2.15 42.47
C ILE A 9 -2.18 0.72 42.20
N TRP A 10 -2.85 0.10 43.18
CA TRP A 10 -3.41 -1.25 43.02
C TRP A 10 -4.51 -1.31 41.96
N ALA A 11 -5.36 -0.28 41.87
CA ALA A 11 -6.39 -0.20 40.83
C ALA A 11 -5.78 -0.16 39.42
N ILE A 12 -4.74 0.67 39.20
CA ILE A 12 -4.03 0.75 37.92
C ILE A 12 -3.35 -0.59 37.58
N PHE A 13 -2.75 -1.25 38.57
CA PHE A 13 -2.13 -2.58 38.38
C PHE A 13 -3.15 -3.64 37.98
N ILE A 14 -4.30 -3.69 38.64
CA ILE A 14 -5.39 -4.64 38.34
C ILE A 14 -5.95 -4.37 36.94
N GLU A 15 -6.19 -3.10 36.60
CA GLU A 15 -6.69 -2.71 35.27
C GLU A 15 -5.69 -3.08 34.18
N SER A 16 -4.40 -2.81 34.39
CA SER A 16 -3.33 -3.17 33.45
C SER A 16 -3.22 -4.68 33.26
N ALA A 17 -3.30 -5.46 34.36
CA ALA A 17 -3.28 -6.91 34.31
C ALA A 17 -4.51 -7.48 33.57
N PHE A 18 -5.70 -6.90 33.80
CA PHE A 18 -6.92 -7.26 33.09
C PHE A 18 -6.80 -7.00 31.59
N LEU A 19 -6.28 -5.84 31.18
CA LEU A 19 -6.07 -5.51 29.76
C LEU A 19 -5.07 -6.45 29.09
N LEU A 20 -3.98 -6.82 29.77
CA LEU A 20 -3.01 -7.79 29.24
C LEU A 20 -3.60 -9.19 29.09
N LEU A 21 -4.37 -9.67 30.07
CA LEU A 21 -5.07 -10.95 29.99
C LEU A 21 -6.11 -10.96 28.86
N LEU A 22 -6.88 -9.87 28.72
CA LEU A 22 -7.85 -9.70 27.65
C LEU A 22 -7.17 -9.73 26.28
N ALA A 23 -6.08 -8.98 26.10
CA ALA A 23 -5.31 -8.96 24.86
C ALA A 23 -4.75 -10.35 24.52
N GLY A 24 -4.18 -11.05 25.51
CA GLY A 24 -3.69 -12.41 25.34
C GLY A 24 -4.79 -13.39 24.94
N ALA A 25 -5.97 -13.31 25.57
CA ALA A 25 -7.13 -14.13 25.22
C ALA A 25 -7.62 -13.85 23.79
N VAL A 26 -7.71 -12.58 23.39
CA VAL A 26 -8.10 -12.18 22.04
C VAL A 26 -7.10 -12.70 21.00
N LEU A 27 -5.80 -12.51 21.23
CA LEU A 27 -4.76 -13.02 20.32
C LEU A 27 -4.78 -14.55 20.24
N GLY A 28 -4.99 -15.23 21.36
CA GLY A 28 -5.14 -16.68 21.41
C GLY A 28 -6.35 -17.17 20.61
N LEU A 29 -7.50 -16.49 20.72
CA LEU A 29 -8.71 -16.79 19.95
C LEU A 29 -8.51 -16.56 18.44
N ILE A 30 -7.84 -15.48 18.06
CA ILE A 30 -7.50 -15.19 16.66
C ILE A 30 -6.61 -16.31 16.11
N HIS A 31 -5.51 -16.63 16.82
CA HIS A 31 -4.58 -17.68 16.40
C HIS A 31 -5.27 -19.05 16.28
N TRP A 32 -6.12 -19.39 17.25
CA TRP A 32 -6.90 -20.63 17.22
C TRP A 32 -7.86 -20.70 16.03
N LYS A 33 -8.56 -19.60 15.73
CA LYS A 33 -9.46 -19.50 14.58
C LYS A 33 -8.70 -19.62 13.26
N GLU A 34 -7.51 -19.03 13.16
CA GLU A 34 -6.68 -19.11 11.96
C GLU A 34 -6.10 -20.50 11.72
N ARG A 35 -5.67 -21.21 12.77
CA ARG A 35 -5.21 -22.61 12.70
C ARG A 35 -6.27 -23.57 12.16
N LYS A 36 -7.55 -23.23 12.32
CA LYS A 36 -8.68 -24.03 11.85
C LYS A 36 -9.17 -23.70 10.44
N LYS A 37 -8.60 -22.69 9.77
CA LYS A 37 -8.98 -22.34 8.39
C LYS A 37 -8.44 -23.40 7.43
N ARG A 38 -9.31 -24.26 6.89
CA ARG A 38 -9.05 -25.01 5.65
C ARG A 38 -9.61 -24.21 4.49
N LEU A 39 -8.81 -24.01 3.44
CA LEU A 39 -9.27 -23.32 2.24
C LEU A 39 -10.34 -24.20 1.55
N PRO A 40 -11.52 -23.66 1.21
CA PRO A 40 -12.59 -24.43 0.59
C PRO A 40 -12.28 -24.86 -0.85
N PHE A 41 -11.24 -24.29 -1.47
CA PHE A 41 -10.86 -24.58 -2.86
C PHE A 41 -9.36 -24.91 -2.95
N THR A 42 -9.05 -25.98 -3.69
CA THR A 42 -7.67 -26.41 -4.01
C THR A 42 -7.12 -25.79 -5.28
N GLN A 43 -8.00 -25.23 -6.13
CA GLN A 43 -7.60 -24.62 -7.40
C GLN A 43 -7.02 -23.23 -7.19
N LYS A 44 -6.00 -22.90 -7.99
CA LYS A 44 -5.38 -21.57 -7.99
C LYS A 44 -6.37 -20.55 -8.57
N ILE A 45 -6.90 -19.69 -7.71
CA ILE A 45 -7.82 -18.62 -8.11
C ILE A 45 -7.08 -17.65 -9.05
N LEU A 46 -7.72 -17.31 -10.17
CA LEU A 46 -7.21 -16.31 -11.10
C LEU A 46 -7.19 -14.93 -10.42
N ARG A 47 -6.11 -14.19 -10.62
CA ARG A 47 -5.97 -12.87 -10.01
C ARG A 47 -6.82 -11.85 -10.75
N PRO A 48 -7.53 -10.96 -10.03
CA PRO A 48 -8.19 -9.83 -10.65
C PRO A 48 -7.16 -8.80 -11.17
N PRO A 49 -7.57 -7.86 -12.04
CA PRO A 49 -6.69 -6.80 -12.50
C PRO A 49 -6.22 -5.92 -11.33
N GLY A 50 -4.90 -5.69 -11.28
CA GLY A 50 -4.27 -4.88 -10.23
C GLY A 50 -4.13 -5.55 -8.86
N GLU A 51 -4.25 -6.87 -8.75
CA GLU A 51 -4.19 -7.55 -7.44
C GLU A 51 -2.89 -7.28 -6.68
N SER A 52 -1.72 -7.26 -7.35
CA SER A 52 -0.46 -6.91 -6.69
C SER A 52 -0.44 -5.48 -6.15
N LEU A 53 -0.99 -4.51 -6.88
CA LEU A 53 -1.12 -3.13 -6.40
C LEU A 53 -2.15 -3.01 -5.28
N ARG A 54 -3.24 -3.78 -5.33
CA ARG A 54 -4.24 -3.86 -4.27
C ARG A 54 -3.65 -4.37 -2.97
N LEU A 55 -2.90 -5.47 -3.01
CA LEU A 55 -2.20 -6.01 -1.84
C LEU A 55 -1.20 -4.99 -1.28
N ARG A 56 -0.47 -4.29 -2.16
CA ARG A 56 0.44 -3.23 -1.75
C ARG A 56 -0.27 -2.02 -1.12
N LEU A 57 -1.48 -1.69 -1.57
CA LEU A 57 -2.31 -0.65 -0.93
C LEU A 57 -2.77 -1.08 0.46
N ILE A 58 -3.16 -2.34 0.63
CA ILE A 58 -3.55 -2.89 1.95
C ILE A 58 -2.37 -2.83 2.91
N GLU A 59 -1.19 -3.32 2.51
CA GLU A 59 0.04 -3.25 3.33
C GLU A 59 0.40 -1.79 3.68
N LEU A 60 0.21 -0.88 2.73
CA LEU A 60 0.48 0.54 2.96
C LEU A 60 -0.55 1.17 3.90
N ASP A 61 -1.81 0.74 3.87
CA ASP A 61 -2.88 1.21 4.76
C ASP A 61 -2.63 0.76 6.20
N GLU A 62 -2.16 -0.48 6.40
CA GLU A 62 -1.70 -0.96 7.71
C GLU A 62 -0.54 -0.09 8.25
N LYS A 63 0.50 0.12 7.43
CA LYS A 63 1.63 0.97 7.83
C LYS A 63 1.21 2.43 8.07
N LEU A 64 0.25 2.95 7.31
CA LEU A 64 -0.27 4.30 7.53
C LEU A 64 -0.96 4.39 8.90
N ASN A 65 -1.75 3.38 9.27
CA ASN A 65 -2.38 3.32 10.58
C ASN A 65 -1.33 3.35 11.71
N ASP A 66 -0.26 2.56 11.59
CA ASP A 66 0.84 2.58 12.56
C ASP A 66 1.51 3.96 12.67
N ARG A 67 1.68 4.67 11.54
CA ARG A 67 2.23 6.03 11.53
C ARG A 67 1.27 7.06 12.12
N PHE A 68 -0.04 6.91 11.93
CA PHE A 68 -1.02 7.73 12.63
C PHE A 68 -0.91 7.54 14.13
N VAL A 69 -0.89 6.30 14.62
CA VAL A 69 -0.71 5.98 16.05
C VAL A 69 0.60 6.57 16.56
N GLN A 70 1.71 6.43 15.83
CA GLN A 70 3.00 7.03 16.20
C GLN A 70 2.93 8.55 16.31
N LEU A 71 2.28 9.24 15.36
CA LEU A 71 2.08 10.68 15.42
C LEU A 71 1.26 11.08 16.65
N PHE A 72 0.13 10.41 16.89
CA PHE A 72 -0.71 10.65 18.07
C PHE A 72 0.07 10.44 19.37
N LEU A 73 0.80 9.33 19.51
CA LEU A 73 1.61 9.06 20.70
C LEU A 73 2.69 10.11 20.90
N SER A 74 3.41 10.53 19.83
CA SER A 74 4.42 11.57 19.95
C SER A 74 3.84 12.92 20.41
N ALA A 75 2.66 13.29 19.92
CA ALA A 75 1.99 14.55 20.28
C ALA A 75 1.38 14.52 21.68
N TYR A 76 0.80 13.39 22.10
CA TYR A 76 0.14 13.25 23.40
C TYR A 76 1.07 12.82 24.53
N SER A 77 2.25 12.24 24.23
CA SER A 77 3.19 11.76 25.24
C SER A 77 3.60 12.81 26.30
N PRO A 78 3.79 14.11 25.99
CA PRO A 78 4.11 15.11 27.01
C PRO A 78 2.95 15.37 27.97
N LEU A 79 1.71 15.30 27.49
CA LEU A 79 0.52 15.50 28.31
C LEU A 79 0.33 14.33 29.28
N VAL A 80 0.53 13.10 28.81
CA VAL A 80 0.51 11.91 29.67
C VAL A 80 1.62 11.99 30.72
N LEU A 81 2.84 12.36 30.32
CA LEU A 81 3.96 12.54 31.25
C LEU A 81 3.67 13.66 32.27
N ALA A 82 3.08 14.77 31.86
CA ALA A 82 2.65 15.85 32.74
C ALA A 82 1.63 15.40 33.79
N GLY A 83 0.63 14.61 33.38
CA GLY A 83 -0.33 14.01 34.30
C GLY A 83 0.34 13.10 35.33
N LEU A 84 1.26 12.22 34.89
CA LEU A 84 1.99 11.30 35.78
C LEU A 84 2.88 12.05 36.78
N VAL A 85 3.62 13.07 36.33
CA VAL A 85 4.48 13.90 37.19
C VAL A 85 3.65 14.64 38.24
N ALA A 86 2.49 15.19 37.85
CA ALA A 86 1.58 15.85 38.76
C ALA A 86 1.02 14.90 39.83
N LEU A 87 0.64 13.67 39.46
CA LEU A 87 0.14 12.65 40.38
C LEU A 87 1.20 12.20 41.41
N GLN A 88 2.47 12.17 41.02
CA GLN A 88 3.59 11.80 41.90
C GLN A 88 4.07 12.96 42.79
N GLY A 89 3.53 14.18 42.59
CA GLY A 89 3.96 15.37 43.32
C GLY A 89 5.41 15.81 43.02
N VAL A 90 5.98 15.32 41.92
CA VAL A 90 7.36 15.62 41.52
C VAL A 90 7.42 17.04 40.96
N ARG A 91 8.33 17.87 41.47
CA ARG A 91 8.56 19.22 40.97
C ARG A 91 9.61 19.20 39.87
N ALA A 92 9.18 19.07 38.62
CA ALA A 92 10.06 19.20 37.47
C ALA A 92 10.46 20.67 37.24
N THR A 93 11.71 20.90 36.82
CA THR A 93 12.19 22.23 36.45
C THR A 93 11.59 22.68 35.12
N ILE A 94 11.52 23.99 34.90
CA ILE A 94 11.05 24.57 33.62
C ILE A 94 11.92 24.06 32.45
N GLY A 95 13.24 23.92 32.65
CA GLY A 95 14.15 23.40 31.64
C GLY A 95 13.82 21.95 31.21
N ALA A 96 13.39 21.10 32.15
CA ALA A 96 12.98 19.74 31.84
C ALA A 96 11.71 19.71 30.96
N TRP A 97 10.73 20.57 31.25
CA TRP A 97 9.52 20.70 30.43
C TRP A 97 9.81 21.23 29.04
N ILE A 98 10.72 22.20 28.92
CA ILE A 98 11.18 22.71 27.61
C ILE A 98 11.84 21.58 26.81
N ALA A 99 12.71 20.78 27.42
CA ALA A 99 13.38 19.67 26.76
C ALA A 99 12.39 18.60 26.27
N VAL A 100 11.44 18.18 27.11
CA VAL A 100 10.39 17.22 26.75
C VAL A 100 9.53 17.77 25.61
N ALA A 101 9.11 19.04 25.69
CA ALA A 101 8.32 19.67 24.64
C ALA A 101 9.09 19.76 23.31
N ALA A 102 10.38 20.14 23.35
CA ALA A 102 11.21 20.20 22.16
C ALA A 102 11.36 18.84 21.48
N ILE A 103 11.63 17.78 22.25
CA ILE A 103 11.72 16.40 21.74
C ILE A 103 10.40 15.97 21.11
N ALA A 104 9.28 16.22 21.79
CA ALA A 104 7.96 15.85 21.28
C ALA A 104 7.58 16.60 20.01
N VAL A 105 7.92 17.89 19.89
CA VAL A 105 7.72 18.69 18.67
C VAL A 105 8.56 18.12 17.53
N ILE A 106 9.85 17.85 17.74
CA ILE A 106 10.73 17.29 16.71
C ILE A 106 10.21 15.92 16.25
N ALA A 107 9.85 15.04 17.19
CA ALA A 107 9.28 13.73 16.90
C ALA A 107 7.97 13.83 16.11
N SER A 108 7.09 14.76 16.50
CA SER A 108 5.79 14.99 15.84
C SER A 108 5.98 15.51 14.41
N VAL A 109 6.87 16.49 14.21
CA VAL A 109 7.16 17.06 12.87
C VAL A 109 7.75 15.98 11.95
N TRP A 110 8.71 15.19 12.45
CA TRP A 110 9.29 14.09 11.68
C TRP A 110 8.26 13.01 11.32
N SER A 111 7.40 12.63 12.28
CA SER A 111 6.32 11.67 12.05
C SER A 111 5.31 12.18 11.02
N ALA A 112 4.93 13.46 11.11
CA ALA A 112 4.03 14.11 10.16
C ALA A 112 4.62 14.15 8.73
N TYR A 113 5.92 14.46 8.59
CA TYR A 113 6.61 14.43 7.29
C TYR A 113 6.59 13.02 6.66
N ARG A 114 6.93 11.98 7.43
CA ARG A 114 6.88 10.59 6.98
C ARG A 114 5.47 10.14 6.58
N LEU A 115 4.48 10.54 7.38
CA LEU A 115 3.08 10.26 7.10
C LEU A 115 2.64 10.90 5.77
N TRP A 116 3.02 12.15 5.54
CA TRP A 116 2.73 12.85 4.28
C TRP A 116 3.37 12.16 3.06
N GLU A 117 4.62 11.72 3.17
CA GLU A 117 5.30 10.95 2.12
C GLU A 117 4.55 9.67 1.77
N MET A 118 4.09 8.93 2.80
CA MET A 118 3.32 7.69 2.63
C MET A 118 1.94 7.91 2.03
N ILE A 119 1.23 8.98 2.43
CA ILE A 119 -0.06 9.36 1.83
C ILE A 119 0.12 9.64 0.33
N ASN A 120 1.19 10.33 -0.05
CA ASN A 120 1.49 10.61 -1.45
C ASN A 120 1.90 9.35 -2.22
N LEU A 121 2.65 8.43 -1.59
CA LEU A 121 2.93 7.12 -2.16
C LEU A 121 1.65 6.33 -2.42
N ARG A 122 0.73 6.28 -1.43
CA ARG A 122 -0.57 5.62 -1.55
C ARG A 122 -1.37 6.16 -2.72
N ARG A 123 -1.45 7.49 -2.85
CA ARG A 123 -2.14 8.15 -3.97
C ARG A 123 -1.56 7.76 -5.33
N ARG A 124 -0.24 7.61 -5.44
CA ARG A 124 0.43 7.17 -6.67
C ARG A 124 0.13 5.70 -7.00
N ILE A 125 0.21 4.81 -6.01
CA ILE A 125 -0.10 3.39 -6.19
C ILE A 125 -1.58 3.19 -6.56
N ARG A 126 -2.48 3.92 -5.88
CA ARG A 126 -3.92 3.88 -6.15
C ARG A 126 -4.25 4.30 -7.58
N LEU A 127 -3.59 5.33 -8.10
CA LEU A 127 -3.76 5.72 -9.50
C LEU A 127 -3.33 4.62 -10.47
N GLY A 128 -2.22 3.93 -10.19
CA GLY A 128 -1.79 2.75 -10.96
C GLY A 128 -2.87 1.66 -10.94
N PHE A 129 -3.33 1.32 -9.74
CA PHE A 129 -4.36 0.30 -9.52
C PHE A 129 -5.66 0.59 -10.26
N GLU A 130 -6.16 1.83 -10.20
CA GLU A 130 -7.38 2.24 -10.90
C GLU A 130 -7.23 2.13 -12.42
N GLY A 131 -6.06 2.47 -12.97
CA GLY A 131 -5.82 2.32 -14.40
C GLY A 131 -5.68 0.86 -14.85
N GLU A 132 -4.97 0.01 -14.09
CA GLU A 132 -4.90 -1.43 -14.37
C GLU A 132 -6.29 -2.08 -14.33
N ARG A 133 -7.11 -1.68 -13.36
CA ARG A 133 -8.49 -2.15 -13.27
C ARG A 133 -9.34 -1.71 -14.45
N HIS A 134 -9.24 -0.44 -14.85
CA HIS A 134 -9.97 0.09 -15.99
C HIS A 134 -9.57 -0.59 -17.31
N VAL A 135 -8.27 -0.80 -17.55
CA VAL A 135 -7.78 -1.55 -18.71
C VAL A 135 -8.23 -3.00 -18.65
N GLY A 136 -8.16 -3.64 -17.48
CA GLY A 136 -8.64 -4.99 -17.27
C GLY A 136 -10.13 -5.16 -17.62
N GLU A 137 -10.97 -4.23 -17.16
CA GLU A 137 -12.42 -4.20 -17.48
C GLU A 137 -12.67 -4.08 -18.98
N ALA A 138 -11.90 -3.24 -19.69
CA ALA A 138 -11.98 -3.11 -21.14
C ALA A 138 -11.50 -4.39 -21.87
N LEU A 139 -10.40 -4.99 -21.43
CA LEU A 139 -9.88 -6.23 -22.02
C LEU A 139 -10.84 -7.40 -21.83
N ASN A 140 -11.56 -7.45 -20.71
CA ASN A 140 -12.55 -8.52 -20.45
C ASN A 140 -13.68 -8.55 -21.49
N GLN A 141 -13.96 -7.44 -22.18
CA GLN A 141 -14.92 -7.44 -23.30
C GLN A 141 -14.46 -8.35 -24.44
N LEU A 142 -13.14 -8.56 -24.63
CA LEU A 142 -12.62 -9.48 -25.64
C LEU A 142 -12.98 -10.93 -25.34
N MET A 143 -13.29 -11.28 -24.09
CA MET A 143 -13.73 -12.63 -23.73
C MET A 143 -15.03 -13.01 -24.41
N LEU A 144 -15.89 -12.04 -24.73
CA LEU A 144 -17.14 -12.25 -25.47
C LEU A 144 -16.90 -12.71 -26.91
N VAL A 145 -15.74 -12.40 -27.48
CA VAL A 145 -15.35 -12.78 -28.86
C VAL A 145 -14.27 -13.87 -28.88
N GLY A 146 -14.23 -14.70 -27.83
CA GLY A 146 -13.41 -15.91 -27.79
C GLY A 146 -11.97 -15.73 -27.31
N TYR A 147 -11.61 -14.56 -26.77
CA TYR A 147 -10.30 -14.37 -26.16
C TYR A 147 -10.28 -14.87 -24.71
N ARG A 148 -9.10 -15.24 -24.23
CA ARG A 148 -8.82 -15.48 -22.80
C ARG A 148 -7.96 -14.36 -22.26
N VAL A 149 -8.38 -13.79 -21.14
CA VAL A 149 -7.68 -12.68 -20.49
C VAL A 149 -7.23 -13.15 -19.12
N PHE A 150 -5.95 -12.94 -18.81
CA PHE A 150 -5.34 -13.19 -17.52
C PHE A 150 -4.78 -11.88 -17.00
N HIS A 151 -5.02 -11.56 -15.73
CA HIS A 151 -4.47 -10.35 -15.12
C HIS A 151 -3.47 -10.67 -14.01
N ASP A 152 -2.60 -9.72 -13.71
CA ASP A 152 -1.56 -9.80 -12.68
C ASP A 152 -0.75 -11.10 -12.79
N PHE A 153 -0.33 -11.42 -14.02
CA PHE A 153 0.25 -12.71 -14.35
C PHE A 153 1.69 -12.80 -13.83
N LEU A 154 1.87 -13.62 -12.81
CA LEU A 154 3.19 -13.85 -12.22
C LEU A 154 4.01 -14.82 -13.06
N ILE A 155 5.16 -14.33 -13.49
CA ILE A 155 6.20 -15.06 -14.18
C ILE A 155 7.27 -15.48 -13.16
N THR A 156 7.46 -16.79 -13.02
CA THR A 156 8.41 -17.41 -12.07
C THR A 156 9.47 -18.24 -12.81
N ASP A 157 10.09 -17.64 -13.83
CA ASP A 157 11.06 -18.33 -14.70
C ASP A 157 12.38 -18.66 -13.98
N LYS A 158 12.67 -17.96 -12.88
CA LYS A 158 13.89 -18.14 -12.08
C LYS A 158 13.55 -18.17 -10.60
N PRO A 159 14.22 -19.02 -9.80
CA PRO A 159 13.96 -19.19 -8.37
C PRO A 159 14.13 -17.92 -7.51
N ARG A 160 14.60 -16.80 -8.07
CA ARG A 160 14.81 -15.53 -7.37
C ARG A 160 14.23 -14.28 -8.05
N SER A 161 13.49 -14.41 -9.15
CA SER A 161 12.87 -13.25 -9.80
C SER A 161 11.43 -13.54 -10.16
N ILE A 162 10.51 -12.95 -9.39
CA ILE A 162 9.09 -12.87 -9.75
C ILE A 162 8.91 -11.59 -10.56
N ARG A 163 8.43 -11.71 -11.79
CA ARG A 163 8.04 -10.56 -12.61
C ARG A 163 6.52 -10.61 -12.81
N ASN A 164 5.87 -9.46 -12.71
CA ASN A 164 4.46 -9.31 -13.04
C ASN A 164 4.30 -8.88 -14.50
N ILE A 165 3.31 -9.44 -15.20
CA ILE A 165 2.73 -8.85 -16.40
C ILE A 165 1.30 -8.44 -16.07
N ASP A 166 0.98 -7.15 -16.21
CA ASP A 166 -0.31 -6.60 -15.81
C ASP A 166 -1.48 -7.36 -16.45
N HIS A 167 -1.45 -7.59 -17.78
CA HIS A 167 -2.42 -8.43 -18.46
C HIS A 167 -1.82 -9.29 -19.60
N VAL A 168 -2.32 -10.50 -19.76
CA VAL A 168 -2.04 -11.41 -20.87
C VAL A 168 -3.34 -11.74 -21.59
N VAL A 169 -3.38 -11.49 -22.90
CA VAL A 169 -4.55 -11.72 -23.74
C VAL A 169 -4.20 -12.76 -24.80
N ILE A 170 -4.99 -13.83 -24.88
CA ILE A 170 -4.77 -14.97 -25.78
C ILE A 170 -5.97 -15.10 -26.69
N GLY A 171 -5.75 -15.13 -28.00
CA GLY A 171 -6.81 -15.37 -28.98
C GLY A 171 -6.27 -15.90 -30.30
N PRO A 172 -7.11 -15.98 -31.35
CA PRO A 172 -6.71 -16.50 -32.66
C PRO A 172 -5.52 -15.76 -33.28
N ASN A 173 -5.36 -14.48 -32.93
CA ASN A 173 -4.29 -13.61 -33.43
C ASN A 173 -2.97 -13.73 -32.66
N GLY A 174 -2.89 -14.63 -31.66
CA GLY A 174 -1.70 -14.89 -30.86
C GLY A 174 -1.82 -14.47 -29.40
N VAL A 175 -0.66 -14.27 -28.77
CA VAL A 175 -0.53 -13.93 -27.34
C VAL A 175 0.02 -12.52 -27.18
N PHE A 176 -0.71 -11.70 -26.44
CA PHE A 176 -0.43 -10.29 -26.22
C PHE A 176 -0.13 -10.06 -24.74
N ALA A 177 0.97 -9.37 -24.45
CA ALA A 177 1.28 -8.87 -23.11
C ALA A 177 0.94 -7.37 -23.09
N VAL A 178 0.01 -6.98 -22.24
CA VAL A 178 -0.44 -5.61 -22.09
C VAL A 178 0.10 -5.10 -20.75
N GLU A 179 0.91 -4.05 -20.82
CA GLU A 179 1.41 -3.30 -19.67
C GLU A 179 0.59 -2.00 -19.58
N THR A 180 0.19 -1.63 -18.37
CA THR A 180 -0.63 -0.45 -18.11
C THR A 180 0.20 0.61 -17.40
N LYS A 181 0.28 1.81 -17.97
CA LYS A 181 0.88 2.99 -17.33
C LYS A 181 -0.15 4.09 -17.17
N THR A 182 -0.59 4.30 -15.94
CA THR A 182 -1.53 5.37 -15.60
C THR A 182 -0.80 6.67 -15.30
N ARG A 183 -1.31 7.79 -15.83
CA ARG A 183 -0.82 9.15 -15.55
C ARG A 183 -2.02 10.06 -15.32
N ARG A 184 -1.82 11.12 -14.53
CA ARG A 184 -2.87 12.14 -14.33
C ARG A 184 -3.00 12.98 -15.60
N LYS A 185 -4.23 13.26 -15.99
CA LYS A 185 -4.55 14.14 -17.12
C LYS A 185 -4.10 15.57 -16.81
N MET A 186 -3.45 16.22 -17.77
CA MET A 186 -3.22 17.67 -17.71
C MET A 186 -4.51 18.43 -18.07
N LYS A 187 -4.69 19.64 -17.55
CA LYS A 187 -5.80 20.51 -17.98
C LYS A 187 -5.63 20.87 -19.46
N GLY A 188 -6.73 20.93 -20.21
CA GLY A 188 -6.76 21.26 -21.64
C GLY A 188 -7.18 20.09 -22.55
N GLU A 189 -7.58 20.41 -23.79
CA GLU A 189 -8.12 19.44 -24.76
C GLU A 189 -7.14 18.31 -25.11
N ASN A 190 -5.84 18.61 -25.18
CA ASN A 190 -4.79 17.64 -25.52
C ASN A 190 -4.13 16.98 -24.30
N GLY A 191 -4.63 17.21 -23.08
CA GLY A 191 -3.97 16.81 -21.84
C GLY A 191 -3.85 15.30 -21.58
N ALA A 192 -4.46 14.46 -22.44
CA ALA A 192 -4.38 13.00 -22.43
C ALA A 192 -3.79 12.40 -23.71
N LYS A 193 -3.44 13.21 -24.71
CA LYS A 193 -2.98 12.72 -26.02
C LYS A 193 -1.56 12.14 -25.89
N VAL A 194 -1.41 10.86 -26.22
CA VAL A 194 -0.12 10.18 -26.30
C VAL A 194 0.15 9.79 -27.75
N THR A 195 1.27 10.24 -28.31
CA THR A 195 1.70 9.87 -29.66
C THR A 195 2.80 8.83 -29.56
N LEU A 196 2.64 7.71 -30.27
CA LEU A 196 3.69 6.70 -30.40
C LEU A 196 4.69 7.18 -31.47
N LEU A 197 5.93 7.39 -31.06
CA LEU A 197 7.09 7.55 -31.94
C LEU A 197 7.81 6.19 -32.06
N ASP A 198 8.71 6.05 -33.04
CA ASP A 198 9.38 4.76 -33.37
C ASP A 198 9.99 4.04 -32.15
N ASN A 199 10.53 4.78 -31.18
CA ASN A 199 11.07 4.23 -29.95
C ASN A 199 10.81 5.11 -28.71
N ALA A 200 9.75 5.93 -28.75
CA ALA A 200 9.36 6.77 -27.62
C ALA A 200 7.84 6.98 -27.54
N LEU A 201 7.34 7.25 -26.34
CA LEU A 201 5.99 7.76 -26.11
C LEU A 201 6.09 9.27 -25.91
N GLN A 202 5.43 10.04 -26.77
CA GLN A 202 5.34 11.50 -26.63
C GLN A 202 4.06 11.87 -25.89
N TYR A 203 4.24 12.41 -24.69
CA TYR A 203 3.19 13.01 -23.88
C TYR A 203 3.13 14.52 -24.10
N PRO A 204 2.05 15.20 -23.68
CA PRO A 204 1.94 16.66 -23.79
C PRO A 204 3.05 17.44 -23.07
N TRP A 205 3.67 16.83 -22.05
CA TRP A 205 4.74 17.43 -21.23
C TRP A 205 6.15 16.91 -21.55
N GLY A 206 6.31 15.95 -22.47
CA GLY A 206 7.62 15.42 -22.79
C GLY A 206 7.64 14.03 -23.39
N VAL A 207 8.83 13.58 -23.77
CA VAL A 207 9.07 12.29 -24.44
C VAL A 207 9.63 11.27 -23.45
N ASP A 208 9.05 10.09 -23.39
CA ASP A 208 9.51 8.96 -22.57
C ASP A 208 9.98 7.79 -23.44
N ARG A 209 11.22 7.34 -23.22
CA ARG A 209 11.84 6.18 -23.90
C ARG A 209 11.93 4.95 -23.00
N ARG A 210 11.75 5.10 -21.69
CA ARG A 210 11.96 4.05 -20.70
C ARG A 210 10.83 3.04 -20.71
N ASP A 211 9.59 3.51 -20.80
CA ASP A 211 8.39 2.67 -20.79
C ASP A 211 8.39 1.68 -21.99
N LEU A 212 8.81 2.12 -23.18
CA LEU A 212 8.96 1.23 -24.33
C LEU A 212 10.12 0.23 -24.18
N THR A 213 11.24 0.66 -23.59
CA THR A 213 12.36 -0.24 -23.30
C THR A 213 11.94 -1.34 -22.30
N GLN A 214 11.11 -1.01 -21.31
CA GLN A 214 10.54 -1.99 -20.38
C GLN A 214 9.65 -3.01 -21.11
N ALA A 215 8.74 -2.54 -21.98
CA ALA A 215 7.89 -3.42 -22.78
C ALA A 215 8.71 -4.34 -23.73
N GLN A 216 9.78 -3.82 -24.33
CA GLN A 216 10.68 -4.59 -25.19
C GLN A 216 11.50 -5.65 -24.41
N ARG A 217 11.88 -5.37 -23.15
CA ARG A 217 12.54 -6.36 -22.27
C ARG A 217 11.62 -7.53 -21.95
N THR A 218 10.32 -7.27 -21.74
CA THR A 218 9.32 -8.34 -21.58
C THR A 218 9.22 -9.22 -22.82
N ARG A 219 9.43 -8.65 -24.02
CA ARG A 219 9.46 -9.39 -25.29
C ARG A 219 10.71 -10.26 -25.48
N ARG A 220 11.91 -9.81 -25.09
CA ARG A 220 13.18 -10.52 -25.35
C ARG A 220 13.34 -11.87 -24.63
N GLY A 221 12.50 -12.19 -23.65
CA GLY A 221 12.51 -13.48 -22.94
C GLY A 221 11.67 -14.59 -23.56
N LYS A 222 11.04 -14.40 -24.74
CA LYS A 222 10.10 -15.37 -25.32
C LYS A 222 10.30 -15.55 -26.85
N PRO A 223 10.16 -16.76 -27.40
CA PRO A 223 10.15 -16.98 -28.85
C PRO A 223 8.94 -16.28 -29.50
N ASN A 224 9.10 -15.92 -30.77
CA ASN A 224 8.23 -15.09 -31.62
C ASN A 224 6.71 -15.21 -31.32
N GLY A 225 6.08 -14.09 -30.94
CA GLY A 225 4.61 -14.02 -30.83
C GLY A 225 4.03 -12.75 -30.20
N PHE A 226 4.80 -11.99 -29.40
CA PHE A 226 4.27 -10.85 -28.65
C PHE A 226 4.23 -9.56 -29.48
N ARG A 227 3.03 -9.09 -29.85
CA ARG A 227 2.80 -7.79 -30.51
C ARG A 227 2.05 -6.81 -29.60
N LYS A 228 2.44 -5.53 -29.71
CA LYS A 228 1.79 -4.26 -29.29
C LYS A 228 1.63 -3.91 -27.80
N CYS A 229 2.05 -2.66 -27.51
CA CYS A 229 1.69 -1.84 -26.35
C CYS A 229 0.41 -1.06 -26.72
N LEU A 230 -0.64 -1.14 -25.89
CA LEU A 230 -1.87 -0.37 -26.08
C LEU A 230 -1.85 0.80 -25.08
N THR A 231 -1.77 2.03 -25.59
CA THR A 231 -2.05 3.24 -24.83
C THR A 231 -3.53 3.56 -24.96
N ASN A 232 -4.26 3.57 -23.83
CA ASN A 232 -5.67 3.92 -23.82
C ASN A 232 -5.83 5.45 -24.02
N ARG A 233 -6.85 5.86 -24.80
CA ARG A 233 -7.22 7.27 -25.01
C ARG A 233 -8.07 7.78 -23.87
#